data_AF-A0A9P8SC66-F1
#
_entry.id   AF-A0A9P8SC66-F1
#
_cell.length_a   1.000
_cell.length_b   1.000
_cell.length_c   1.000
_cell.angle_alpha   90.00
_cell.angle_beta   90.00
_cell.angle_gamma   90.00
#
_symmetry.space_group_name_H-M   'P 1'
#
loop_
_entity.id
_entity.type
_entity.pdbx_description
1 polymer ?
#
loop_
_entity_poly.entity_id
_entity_poly.type
_entity_poly.pdbx_seq_one_letter_code
_entity_poly.pdbx_strand_id
1 'polypeptide(L)'
;MVHEGTTTESPALAVQAHVKYVQSLDTKKDELDYWLTEHLRLNGVYWGLVALHLLGQPDALPRQETIDFVFSCQHENGGFGAAPGHDAHMLSTVSAVQILAMVDALDDLDARGHGKAKVEKYIADLQDSNTGSFYGDEWGEEDTRFLYGALNALSLLGALSRINLDKAVSHIQSCANFDGGYGAKPGAESHSGQILTCLAALSIANRLDVVDEEKLGSWLSERQTPSGGFNGRPEKKEDVCYSWWVLASLAILKRTHWIDRDALITFILSSQDSENGGLSDRPGDMVDVWHTCFGLAGLSLLQYPGMVPVNPVYCMPGAIVAKCVGSNR
;
A
#
# COMPACT_ATOMS: atom_id res chain seq x y z
N MET A 1 34.87 -15.04 -31.56
CA MET A 1 33.77 -14.07 -31.71
C MET A 1 33.36 -13.69 -30.31
N VAL A 2 33.77 -12.49 -29.90
CA VAL A 2 33.40 -11.92 -28.61
C VAL A 2 31.93 -11.54 -28.75
N HIS A 3 31.06 -12.09 -27.91
CA HIS A 3 29.68 -11.64 -27.83
C HIS A 3 29.71 -10.18 -27.36
N GLU A 4 29.43 -9.26 -28.28
CA GLU A 4 29.09 -7.89 -27.94
C GLU A 4 27.84 -7.94 -27.07
N GLY A 5 28.01 -7.71 -25.78
CA GLY A 5 26.90 -7.48 -24.87
C GLY A 5 26.20 -6.21 -25.32
N THR A 6 25.01 -6.37 -25.89
CA THR A 6 24.06 -5.28 -26.00
C THR A 6 23.75 -4.82 -24.58
N THR A 7 24.37 -3.72 -24.15
CA THR A 7 23.88 -2.94 -23.02
C THR A 7 22.53 -2.37 -23.45
N THR A 8 21.46 -3.14 -23.24
CA THR A 8 20.10 -2.61 -23.32
C THR A 8 20.00 -1.56 -22.22
N GLU A 9 20.09 -0.29 -22.58
CA GLU A 9 19.80 0.81 -21.66
C GLU A 9 18.42 0.56 -21.03
N SER A 10 18.36 0.52 -19.69
CA SER A 10 17.07 0.36 -19.00
C SER A 10 16.14 1.50 -19.41
N PRO A 11 14.87 1.21 -19.76
CA PRO A 11 13.97 2.23 -20.27
C PRO A 11 13.74 3.32 -19.23
N ALA A 12 13.78 4.60 -19.63
CA ALA A 12 13.47 5.71 -18.75
C ALA A 12 12.01 5.67 -18.29
N LEU A 13 11.71 6.22 -17.11
CA LEU A 13 10.35 6.28 -16.58
C LEU A 13 9.43 7.16 -17.45
N ALA A 14 8.34 6.60 -17.98
CA ALA A 14 7.39 7.28 -18.84
C ALA A 14 6.34 8.10 -18.06
N VAL A 15 6.80 9.11 -17.31
CA VAL A 15 5.98 9.92 -16.39
C VAL A 15 4.66 10.38 -17.00
N GLN A 16 4.70 10.99 -18.19
CA GLN A 16 3.50 11.55 -18.83
C GLN A 16 2.51 10.48 -19.31
N ALA A 17 3.00 9.28 -19.67
CA ALA A 17 2.14 8.17 -20.02
C ALA A 17 1.41 7.66 -18.77
N HIS A 18 2.12 7.48 -17.65
CA HIS A 18 1.52 7.07 -16.37
C HIS A 18 0.45 8.04 -15.85
N VAL A 19 0.68 9.35 -15.97
CA VAL A 19 -0.32 10.37 -15.58
C VAL A 19 -1.59 10.23 -16.42
N LYS A 20 -1.46 10.12 -17.74
CA LYS A 20 -2.59 9.92 -18.66
C LYS A 20 -3.33 8.61 -18.38
N TYR A 21 -2.58 7.53 -18.12
CA TYR A 21 -3.13 6.24 -17.76
C TYR A 21 -4.07 6.37 -16.55
N VAL A 22 -3.60 6.95 -15.44
CA VAL A 22 -4.41 7.13 -14.22
C VAL A 22 -5.66 7.99 -14.49
N GLN A 23 -5.51 9.09 -15.25
CA GLN A 23 -6.64 9.95 -15.63
C GLN A 23 -7.68 9.22 -16.49
N SER A 24 -7.28 8.22 -17.27
CA SER A 24 -8.16 7.49 -18.17
C SER A 24 -8.99 6.39 -17.50
N LEU A 25 -8.63 5.96 -16.28
CA LEU A 25 -9.24 4.80 -15.61
C LEU A 25 -10.76 4.94 -15.39
N ASP A 26 -11.27 6.16 -15.18
CA ASP A 26 -12.71 6.41 -14.99
C ASP A 26 -13.46 6.74 -16.31
N THR A 27 -12.79 6.75 -17.46
CA THR A 27 -13.39 7.30 -18.70
C THR A 27 -14.24 6.29 -19.48
N LYS A 28 -13.98 4.98 -19.32
CA LYS A 28 -14.55 3.88 -20.12
C LYS A 28 -15.83 3.29 -19.51
N LYS A 29 -16.80 4.14 -19.14
CA LYS A 29 -18.02 3.74 -18.41
C LYS A 29 -18.97 2.84 -19.20
N ASP A 30 -18.77 2.75 -20.51
CA ASP A 30 -19.49 1.90 -21.45
C ASP A 30 -18.87 0.50 -21.63
N GLU A 31 -17.67 0.26 -21.10
CA GLU A 31 -16.98 -1.04 -21.20
C GLU A 31 -17.34 -1.96 -20.03
N LEU A 32 -17.46 -3.27 -20.29
CA LEU A 32 -17.76 -4.27 -19.25
C LEU A 32 -16.70 -4.28 -18.14
N ASP A 33 -15.43 -4.13 -18.51
CA ASP A 33 -14.30 -4.17 -17.57
C ASP A 33 -14.37 -3.07 -16.51
N TYR A 34 -14.93 -1.91 -16.85
CA TYR A 34 -15.16 -0.80 -15.90
C TYR A 34 -16.15 -1.18 -14.78
N TRP A 35 -17.13 -2.02 -15.10
CA TRP A 35 -18.11 -2.51 -14.12
C TRP A 35 -17.61 -3.72 -13.35
N LEU A 36 -16.83 -4.60 -13.99
CA LEU A 36 -16.20 -5.75 -13.33
C LEU A 36 -15.18 -5.33 -12.25
N THR A 37 -14.62 -4.12 -12.35
CA THR A 37 -13.65 -3.57 -11.39
C THR A 37 -14.30 -2.69 -10.31
N GLU A 38 -15.64 -2.64 -10.23
CA GLU A 38 -16.34 -1.78 -9.26
C GLU A 38 -15.93 -2.04 -7.80
N HIS A 39 -15.73 -3.32 -7.44
CA HIS A 39 -15.27 -3.78 -6.13
C HIS A 39 -13.85 -3.31 -5.74
N LEU A 40 -13.14 -2.62 -6.64
CA LEU A 40 -11.80 -2.07 -6.40
C LEU A 40 -11.77 -0.54 -6.43
N ARG A 41 -12.84 0.17 -6.83
CA ARG A 41 -12.77 1.57 -7.26
C ARG A 41 -12.17 2.52 -6.23
N LEU A 42 -12.65 2.51 -4.99
CA LEU A 42 -12.14 3.39 -3.95
C LEU A 42 -10.65 3.13 -3.66
N ASN A 43 -10.24 1.86 -3.65
CA ASN A 43 -8.83 1.50 -3.51
C ASN A 43 -8.03 1.91 -4.76
N GLY A 44 -8.62 1.81 -5.96
CA GLY A 44 -8.07 2.28 -7.22
C GLY A 44 -7.80 3.78 -7.25
N VAL A 45 -8.69 4.59 -6.69
CA VAL A 45 -8.49 6.05 -6.51
C VAL A 45 -7.29 6.30 -5.59
N TYR A 46 -7.17 5.56 -4.48
CA TYR A 46 -6.02 5.65 -3.60
C TYR A 46 -4.71 5.31 -4.35
N TRP A 47 -4.65 4.18 -5.04
CA TRP A 47 -3.46 3.76 -5.80
C TRP A 47 -3.09 4.77 -6.89
N GLY A 48 -4.08 5.27 -7.63
CA GLY A 48 -3.89 6.31 -8.64
C GLY A 48 -3.36 7.61 -8.05
N LEU A 49 -3.91 8.09 -6.93
CA LEU A 49 -3.40 9.29 -6.26
C LEU A 49 -1.98 9.11 -5.73
N VAL A 50 -1.65 7.98 -5.11
CA VAL A 50 -0.28 7.71 -4.69
C VAL A 50 0.66 7.80 -5.89
N ALA A 51 0.35 7.10 -6.99
CA ALA A 51 1.14 7.16 -8.22
C ALA A 51 1.35 8.60 -8.71
N LEU A 52 0.30 9.40 -8.79
CA LEU A 52 0.34 10.79 -9.25
C LEU A 52 1.17 11.69 -8.33
N HIS A 53 1.00 11.56 -7.01
CA HIS A 53 1.80 12.32 -6.05
C HIS A 53 3.28 11.93 -6.13
N LEU A 54 3.60 10.64 -6.26
CA LEU A 54 4.99 10.19 -6.39
C LEU A 54 5.65 10.75 -7.66
N LEU A 55 4.90 10.83 -8.76
CA LEU A 55 5.33 11.44 -10.02
C LEU A 55 5.39 12.98 -9.99
N GLY A 56 5.10 13.62 -8.85
CA GLY A 56 5.10 15.08 -8.72
C GLY A 56 3.93 15.77 -9.42
N GLN A 57 2.80 15.07 -9.61
CA GLN A 57 1.59 15.56 -10.27
C GLN A 57 0.35 15.44 -9.37
N PRO A 58 0.36 16.01 -8.14
CA PRO A 58 -0.72 15.82 -7.16
C PRO A 58 -2.08 16.36 -7.64
N ASP A 59 -2.08 17.37 -8.51
CA ASP A 59 -3.31 18.04 -9.00
C ASP A 59 -3.85 17.42 -10.30
N ALA A 60 -3.35 16.25 -10.72
CA ALA A 60 -3.75 15.63 -11.98
C ALA A 60 -5.18 15.06 -11.98
N LEU A 61 -5.80 14.85 -10.82
CA LEU A 61 -7.22 14.50 -10.69
C LEU A 61 -8.03 15.68 -10.10
N PRO A 62 -9.30 15.87 -10.51
CA PRO A 62 -10.13 16.93 -9.94
C PRO A 62 -10.40 16.69 -8.46
N ARG A 63 -9.83 17.53 -7.59
CA ARG A 63 -9.90 17.41 -6.13
C ARG A 63 -11.34 17.23 -5.62
N GLN A 64 -12.27 18.08 -6.07
CA GLN A 64 -13.64 18.07 -5.56
C GLN A 64 -14.39 16.80 -5.97
N GLU A 65 -14.23 16.34 -7.21
CA GLU A 65 -14.86 15.11 -7.70
C GLU A 65 -14.32 13.88 -6.95
N THR A 66 -13.03 13.87 -6.62
CA THR A 66 -12.42 12.84 -5.79
C THR A 66 -13.05 12.81 -4.39
N ILE A 67 -13.18 13.96 -3.74
CA ILE A 67 -13.79 14.05 -2.40
C ILE A 67 -15.26 13.61 -2.46
N ASP A 68 -16.02 14.06 -3.45
CA ASP A 68 -17.43 13.70 -3.63
C ASP A 68 -17.61 12.19 -3.84
N PHE A 69 -16.73 11.56 -4.63
CA PHE A 69 -16.73 10.11 -4.82
C PHE A 69 -16.44 9.36 -3.51
N VAL A 70 -15.42 9.77 -2.75
CA VAL A 70 -15.10 9.15 -1.45
C VAL A 70 -16.32 9.18 -0.53
N PHE A 71 -16.98 10.33 -0.38
CA PHE A 71 -18.16 10.46 0.47
C PHE A 71 -19.38 9.69 -0.06
N SER A 72 -19.51 9.50 -1.37
CA SER A 72 -20.58 8.65 -1.93
C SER A 72 -20.43 7.16 -1.56
N CYS A 73 -19.26 6.76 -1.05
CA CYS A 73 -18.98 5.42 -0.56
C CYS A 73 -19.15 5.27 0.97
N GLN A 74 -19.44 6.36 1.70
CA GLN A 74 -19.54 6.34 3.17
C GLN A 74 -20.89 5.79 3.64
N HIS A 75 -20.85 4.97 4.70
CA HIS A 75 -22.03 4.38 5.35
C HIS A 75 -22.34 5.03 6.70
N GLU A 76 -23.58 4.89 7.16
CA GLU A 76 -24.05 5.46 8.44
C GLU A 76 -23.26 4.95 9.66
N ASN A 77 -22.72 3.74 9.58
CA ASN A 77 -21.87 3.13 10.61
C ASN A 77 -20.46 3.76 10.70
N GLY A 78 -20.08 4.59 9.72
CA GLY A 78 -18.80 5.29 9.64
C GLY A 78 -17.79 4.69 8.66
N GLY A 79 -17.97 3.43 8.25
CA GLY A 79 -17.09 2.77 7.28
C GLY A 79 -17.36 3.20 5.85
N PHE A 80 -16.47 2.81 4.94
CA PHE A 80 -16.60 3.07 3.50
C PHE A 80 -16.61 1.78 2.70
N GLY A 81 -17.45 1.72 1.67
CA GLY A 81 -17.48 0.63 0.69
C GLY A 81 -16.52 0.87 -0.47
N ALA A 82 -16.30 -0.16 -1.30
CA ALA A 82 -15.42 -0.06 -2.47
C ALA A 82 -15.96 0.88 -3.57
N ALA A 83 -17.28 1.05 -3.61
CA ALA A 83 -18.02 1.95 -4.49
C ALA A 83 -19.40 2.25 -3.85
N PRO A 84 -20.18 3.22 -4.37
CA PRO A 84 -21.52 3.48 -3.86
C PRO A 84 -22.40 2.22 -3.87
N GLY A 85 -23.02 1.93 -2.72
CA GLY A 85 -23.88 0.75 -2.55
C GLY A 85 -23.16 -0.56 -2.20
N HIS A 86 -21.82 -0.57 -2.15
CA HIS A 86 -21.05 -1.72 -1.65
C HIS A 86 -20.91 -1.66 -0.13
N ASP A 87 -20.84 -2.82 0.53
CA ASP A 87 -20.72 -2.90 2.00
C ASP A 87 -19.46 -2.23 2.52
N ALA A 88 -19.58 -1.64 3.72
CA ALA A 88 -18.46 -1.01 4.40
C ALA A 88 -17.41 -2.06 4.78
N HIS A 89 -16.14 -1.79 4.44
CA HIS A 89 -15.03 -2.70 4.70
C HIS A 89 -13.78 -1.95 5.16
N MET A 90 -12.94 -2.60 5.98
CA MET A 90 -11.71 -2.04 6.53
C MET A 90 -10.80 -1.46 5.45
N LEU A 91 -10.52 -2.23 4.38
CA LEU A 91 -9.59 -1.80 3.33
C LEU A 91 -10.07 -0.53 2.60
N SER A 92 -11.36 -0.49 2.25
CA SER A 92 -11.98 0.67 1.60
C SER A 92 -12.02 1.89 2.54
N THR A 93 -12.29 1.67 3.83
CA THR A 93 -12.26 2.71 4.87
C THR A 93 -10.86 3.32 5.01
N VAL A 94 -9.81 2.50 4.98
CA VAL A 94 -8.42 2.96 5.04
C VAL A 94 -8.07 3.78 3.80
N SER A 95 -8.41 3.28 2.60
CA SER A 95 -8.22 4.03 1.36
C SER A 95 -8.95 5.38 1.39
N ALA A 96 -10.18 5.44 1.92
CA ALA A 96 -10.91 6.71 2.10
C ALA A 96 -10.12 7.71 2.94
N VAL A 97 -9.62 7.29 4.11
CA VAL A 97 -8.82 8.14 5.01
C VAL A 97 -7.53 8.59 4.32
N GLN A 98 -6.84 7.69 3.61
CA GLN A 98 -5.61 8.02 2.88
C GLN A 98 -5.86 9.00 1.73
N ILE A 99 -6.94 8.82 0.96
CA ILE A 99 -7.34 9.74 -0.11
C ILE A 99 -7.61 11.12 0.48
N LEU A 100 -8.45 11.20 1.52
CA LEU A 100 -8.78 12.46 2.19
C LEU A 100 -7.55 13.14 2.80
N ALA A 101 -6.58 12.38 3.32
CA ALA A 101 -5.31 12.91 3.78
C ALA A 101 -4.48 13.50 2.62
N MET A 102 -4.41 12.80 1.49
CA MET A 102 -3.63 13.25 0.32
C MET A 102 -4.20 14.51 -0.34
N VAL A 103 -5.52 14.66 -0.35
CA VAL A 103 -6.21 15.83 -0.93
C VAL A 103 -6.53 16.92 0.12
N ASP A 104 -5.96 16.82 1.32
CA ASP A 104 -6.15 17.76 2.43
C ASP A 104 -7.63 18.03 2.77
N ALA A 105 -8.38 16.95 3.00
CA ALA A 105 -9.83 16.93 3.20
C ALA A 105 -10.25 16.02 4.38
N LEU A 106 -9.36 15.74 5.32
CA LEU A 106 -9.74 14.96 6.52
C LEU A 106 -10.81 15.68 7.35
N ASP A 107 -10.80 17.02 7.39
CA ASP A 107 -11.80 17.82 8.11
C ASP A 107 -13.19 17.76 7.45
N ASP A 108 -13.27 17.41 6.17
CA ASP A 108 -14.54 17.19 5.49
C ASP A 108 -15.33 16.00 6.09
N LEU A 109 -14.65 15.06 6.77
CA LEU A 109 -15.33 13.98 7.50
C LEU A 109 -16.35 14.53 8.49
N ASP A 110 -16.01 15.63 9.19
CA ASP A 110 -16.89 16.30 10.16
C ASP A 110 -17.84 17.31 9.49
N ALA A 111 -17.39 17.99 8.43
CA ALA A 111 -18.19 19.04 7.78
C ALA A 111 -19.35 18.48 6.94
N ARG A 112 -19.17 17.31 6.34
CA ARG A 112 -20.12 16.75 5.35
C ARG A 112 -20.32 15.24 5.45
N GLY A 113 -19.37 14.51 6.02
CA GLY A 113 -19.50 13.08 6.26
C GLY A 113 -20.29 12.74 7.52
N HIS A 114 -20.10 11.52 7.99
CA HIS A 114 -20.66 11.05 9.26
C HIS A 114 -19.78 11.38 10.50
N GLY A 115 -18.69 12.13 10.32
CA GLY A 115 -17.77 12.55 11.38
C GLY A 115 -16.58 11.61 11.59
N LYS A 116 -15.41 12.18 11.93
CA LYS A 116 -14.18 11.42 12.24
C LYS A 116 -14.42 10.39 13.33
N ALA A 117 -15.17 10.78 14.38
CA ALA A 117 -15.50 9.91 15.50
C ALA A 117 -16.26 8.63 15.10
N LYS A 118 -17.08 8.67 14.04
CA LYS A 118 -17.75 7.46 13.53
C LYS A 118 -16.81 6.57 12.73
N VAL A 119 -15.89 7.14 11.94
CA VAL A 119 -14.84 6.38 11.25
C VAL A 119 -13.93 5.68 12.27
N GLU A 120 -13.48 6.42 13.29
CA GLU A 120 -12.69 5.89 14.41
C GLU A 120 -13.41 4.74 15.12
N LYS A 121 -14.70 4.92 15.40
CA LYS A 121 -15.51 3.91 16.07
C LYS A 121 -15.69 2.66 15.20
N TYR A 122 -16.01 2.81 13.92
CA TYR A 122 -16.13 1.68 13.00
C TYR A 122 -14.85 0.84 13.00
N ILE A 123 -13.68 1.47 12.86
CA ILE A 123 -12.40 0.76 12.87
C ILE A 123 -12.14 0.09 14.23
N ALA A 124 -12.39 0.80 15.33
CA ALA A 124 -12.15 0.27 16.67
C ALA A 124 -13.06 -0.90 17.05
N ASP A 125 -14.32 -0.86 16.61
CA ASP A 125 -15.31 -1.93 16.85
C ASP A 125 -14.95 -3.23 16.11
N LEU A 126 -14.11 -3.17 15.06
CA LEU A 126 -13.62 -4.34 14.34
C LEU A 126 -12.43 -5.02 15.03
N GLN A 127 -11.92 -4.49 16.14
CA GLN A 127 -10.88 -5.17 16.92
C GLN A 127 -11.48 -6.34 17.72
N ASP A 128 -10.96 -7.55 17.54
CA ASP A 128 -11.30 -8.66 18.42
C ASP A 128 -10.71 -8.41 19.81
N SER A 129 -11.60 -8.19 20.78
CA SER A 129 -11.24 -7.97 22.17
C SER A 129 -10.52 -9.16 22.82
N ASN A 130 -10.60 -10.37 22.26
CA ASN A 130 -9.92 -11.55 22.80
C ASN A 130 -8.48 -11.63 22.31
N THR A 131 -8.29 -11.67 20.98
CA THR A 131 -6.98 -11.91 20.36
C THR A 131 -6.20 -10.64 20.06
N GLY A 132 -6.86 -9.51 19.83
CA GLY A 132 -6.25 -8.28 19.31
C GLY A 132 -6.16 -8.20 17.78
N SER A 133 -6.63 -9.22 17.06
CA SER A 133 -6.80 -9.18 15.61
C SER A 133 -7.84 -8.12 15.20
N PHE A 134 -7.94 -7.86 13.90
CA PHE A 134 -8.99 -7.02 13.34
C PHE A 134 -9.74 -7.77 12.26
N TYR A 135 -11.04 -7.55 12.21
CA TYR A 135 -11.90 -8.05 11.16
C TYR A 135 -11.93 -7.10 9.96
N GLY A 136 -12.15 -7.64 8.77
CA GLY A 136 -12.38 -6.85 7.56
C GLY A 136 -13.71 -6.09 7.61
N ASP A 137 -14.72 -6.72 8.21
CA ASP A 137 -16.08 -6.23 8.38
C ASP A 137 -16.80 -7.00 9.51
N GLU A 138 -18.12 -6.86 9.61
CA GLU A 138 -18.95 -7.53 10.62
C GLU A 138 -19.05 -9.06 10.47
N TRP A 139 -18.59 -9.63 9.36
CA TRP A 139 -18.67 -11.08 9.07
C TRP A 139 -17.47 -11.86 9.58
N GLY A 140 -16.43 -11.19 10.07
CA GLY A 140 -15.40 -11.81 10.90
C GLY A 140 -14.22 -12.44 10.15
N GLU A 141 -13.92 -12.03 8.91
CA GLU A 141 -12.64 -12.41 8.26
C GLU A 141 -11.46 -11.80 9.04
N GLU A 142 -10.50 -12.62 9.43
CA GLU A 142 -9.26 -12.17 10.09
C GLU A 142 -8.08 -12.23 9.13
N ASP A 143 -7.34 -11.12 9.05
CA ASP A 143 -6.08 -11.02 8.31
C ASP A 143 -5.22 -9.88 8.86
N THR A 144 -3.90 -10.04 8.89
CA THR A 144 -2.97 -8.99 9.34
C THR A 144 -3.03 -7.72 8.47
N ARG A 145 -3.56 -7.79 7.24
CA ARG A 145 -3.93 -6.62 6.41
C ARG A 145 -4.92 -5.70 7.12
N PHE A 146 -5.93 -6.24 7.80
CA PHE A 146 -6.94 -5.43 8.49
C PHE A 146 -6.37 -4.78 9.74
N LEU A 147 -5.47 -5.49 10.44
CA LEU A 147 -4.76 -4.94 11.59
C LEU A 147 -3.90 -3.74 11.17
N TYR A 148 -3.08 -3.90 10.13
CA TYR A 148 -2.31 -2.78 9.59
C TYR A 148 -3.21 -1.64 9.11
N GLY A 149 -4.29 -1.96 8.38
CA GLY A 149 -5.27 -0.98 7.94
C GLY A 149 -5.82 -0.14 9.10
N ALA A 150 -6.27 -0.80 10.17
CA ALA A 150 -6.78 -0.14 11.35
C ALA A 150 -5.76 0.81 11.99
N LEU A 151 -4.53 0.35 12.22
CA LEU A 151 -3.46 1.18 12.79
C LEU A 151 -3.06 2.33 11.85
N ASN A 152 -3.04 2.09 10.53
CA ASN A 152 -2.74 3.12 9.54
C ASN A 152 -3.77 4.26 9.59
N ALA A 153 -5.06 3.95 9.43
CA ALA A 153 -6.11 4.95 9.43
C ALA A 153 -6.25 5.65 10.78
N LEU A 154 -6.24 4.91 11.90
CA LEU A 154 -6.31 5.52 13.23
C LEU A 154 -5.09 6.39 13.53
N SER A 155 -3.89 6.03 13.05
CA SER A 155 -2.71 6.88 13.21
C SER A 155 -2.84 8.19 12.43
N LEU A 156 -3.29 8.13 11.16
CA LEU A 156 -3.55 9.33 10.34
C LEU A 156 -4.63 10.24 10.95
N LEU A 157 -5.60 9.66 11.66
CA LEU A 157 -6.65 10.40 12.38
C LEU A 157 -6.23 10.84 13.80
N GLY A 158 -5.04 10.46 14.28
CA GLY A 158 -4.60 10.78 15.65
C GLY A 158 -5.37 10.02 16.75
N ALA A 159 -5.97 8.88 16.41
CA ALA A 159 -6.95 8.15 17.21
C ALA A 159 -6.50 6.73 17.62
N LEU A 160 -5.20 6.43 17.65
CA LEU A 160 -4.69 5.12 18.10
C LEU A 160 -5.13 4.74 19.52
N SER A 161 -5.48 5.70 20.38
CA SER A 161 -6.01 5.45 21.72
C SER A 161 -7.39 4.80 21.76
N ARG A 162 -8.05 4.64 20.60
CA ARG A 162 -9.35 3.97 20.48
C ARG A 162 -9.28 2.45 20.56
N ILE A 163 -8.10 1.88 20.35
CA ILE A 163 -7.89 0.43 20.27
C ILE A 163 -6.94 -0.05 21.37
N ASN A 164 -6.98 -1.35 21.64
CA ASN A 164 -6.01 -1.99 22.51
C ASN A 164 -4.73 -2.30 21.70
N LEU A 165 -3.78 -1.38 21.74
CA LEU A 165 -2.53 -1.49 20.98
C LEU A 165 -1.66 -2.68 21.45
N ASP A 166 -1.60 -2.95 22.75
CA ASP A 166 -0.82 -4.07 23.30
C ASP A 166 -1.33 -5.43 22.83
N LYS A 167 -2.66 -5.58 22.71
CA LYS A 167 -3.25 -6.79 22.13
C LYS A 167 -2.97 -6.91 20.64
N ALA A 168 -3.04 -5.81 19.89
CA ALA A 168 -2.68 -5.83 18.46
C ALA A 168 -1.22 -6.27 18.26
N VAL A 169 -0.30 -5.72 19.07
CA VAL A 169 1.12 -6.12 19.06
C VAL A 169 1.28 -7.60 19.44
N SER A 170 0.57 -8.07 20.47
CA SER A 170 0.59 -9.48 20.89
C SER A 170 0.10 -10.41 19.78
N HIS A 171 -0.95 -10.01 19.04
CA HIS A 171 -1.44 -10.77 17.90
C HIS A 171 -0.39 -10.84 16.78
N ILE A 172 0.25 -9.72 16.41
CA ILE A 172 1.34 -9.72 15.43
C ILE A 172 2.47 -10.68 15.84
N GLN A 173 2.88 -10.67 17.12
CA GLN A 173 3.90 -11.59 17.62
C GLN A 173 3.48 -13.05 17.47
N SER A 174 2.19 -13.36 17.62
CA SER A 174 1.68 -14.72 17.40
C SER A 174 1.64 -15.15 15.92
N CYS A 175 1.73 -14.20 14.98
CA CYS A 175 1.84 -14.46 13.55
C CYS A 175 3.29 -14.68 13.07
N ALA A 176 4.28 -14.46 13.93
CA ALA A 176 5.69 -14.65 13.60
C ALA A 176 6.02 -16.15 13.44
N ASN A 177 6.75 -16.47 12.39
CA ASN A 177 7.16 -17.83 12.06
C ASN A 177 8.62 -18.11 12.42
N PHE A 178 8.98 -19.39 12.43
CA PHE A 178 10.33 -19.84 12.73
C PHE A 178 11.38 -19.34 11.73
N ASP A 179 11.00 -18.87 10.55
CA ASP A 179 11.87 -18.34 9.51
C ASP A 179 12.11 -16.83 9.64
N GLY A 180 11.51 -16.19 10.66
CA GLY A 180 11.58 -14.75 10.92
C GLY A 180 10.48 -13.95 10.20
N GLY A 181 9.75 -14.55 9.25
CA GLY A 181 8.64 -13.93 8.54
C GLY A 181 7.33 -13.95 9.32
N TYR A 182 6.28 -13.40 8.71
CA TYR A 182 4.93 -13.32 9.27
C TYR A 182 3.91 -13.84 8.28
N GLY A 183 2.92 -14.58 8.80
CA GLY A 183 1.76 -15.03 8.05
C GLY A 183 0.54 -14.13 8.22
N ALA A 184 -0.53 -14.43 7.46
CA ALA A 184 -1.82 -13.70 7.55
C ALA A 184 -2.53 -13.87 8.91
N LYS A 185 -2.19 -14.95 9.63
CA LYS A 185 -2.68 -15.32 10.96
C LYS A 185 -1.70 -16.31 11.60
N PRO A 186 -1.82 -16.64 12.89
CA PRO A 186 -0.93 -17.60 13.54
C PRO A 186 -0.84 -18.94 12.81
N GLY A 187 0.38 -19.38 12.51
CA GLY A 187 0.66 -20.62 11.79
C GLY A 187 0.49 -20.58 10.27
N ALA A 188 0.09 -19.44 9.69
CA ALA A 188 0.06 -19.28 8.23
C ALA A 188 1.48 -19.08 7.66
N GLU A 189 1.68 -19.47 6.39
CA GLU A 189 2.95 -19.32 5.67
C GLU A 189 3.44 -17.86 5.66
N SER A 190 4.74 -17.66 5.86
CA SER A 190 5.40 -16.36 5.72
C SER A 190 5.22 -15.79 4.31
N HIS A 191 4.74 -14.56 4.20
CA HIS A 191 4.45 -13.91 2.93
C HIS A 191 4.90 -12.45 2.95
N SER A 192 5.63 -11.98 1.93
CA SER A 192 6.19 -10.62 1.90
C SER A 192 5.13 -9.52 2.13
N GLY A 193 3.93 -9.69 1.58
CA GLY A 193 2.81 -8.77 1.84
C GLY A 193 2.36 -8.76 3.31
N GLN A 194 2.33 -9.91 3.97
CA GLN A 194 1.92 -10.02 5.39
C GLN A 194 3.03 -9.58 6.35
N ILE A 195 4.28 -9.73 5.92
CA ILE A 195 5.43 -9.16 6.60
C ILE A 195 5.32 -7.63 6.61
N LEU A 196 5.04 -6.99 5.47
CA LEU A 196 4.90 -5.53 5.45
C LEU A 196 3.79 -5.08 6.40
N THR A 197 2.61 -5.70 6.35
CA THR A 197 1.48 -5.29 7.20
C THR A 197 1.84 -5.40 8.68
N CYS A 198 2.43 -6.52 9.10
CA CYS A 198 2.89 -6.70 10.48
C CYS A 198 3.97 -5.68 10.87
N LEU A 199 4.99 -5.51 10.05
CA LEU A 199 6.13 -4.64 10.35
C LEU A 199 5.74 -3.15 10.37
N ALA A 200 4.92 -2.72 9.42
CA ALA A 200 4.39 -1.36 9.37
C ALA A 200 3.46 -1.08 10.56
N ALA A 201 2.61 -2.03 10.94
CA ALA A 201 1.79 -1.92 12.14
C ALA A 201 2.64 -1.80 13.42
N LEU A 202 3.71 -2.61 13.56
CA LEU A 202 4.67 -2.49 14.67
C LEU A 202 5.42 -1.15 14.66
N SER A 203 5.75 -0.62 13.48
CA SER A 203 6.35 0.70 13.35
C SER A 203 5.41 1.81 13.83
N ILE A 204 4.12 1.77 13.45
CA ILE A 204 3.10 2.70 13.94
C ILE A 204 2.93 2.60 15.47
N ALA A 205 2.97 1.37 15.99
CA ALA A 205 2.88 1.08 17.41
C ALA A 205 4.15 1.45 18.21
N ASN A 206 5.24 1.83 17.54
CA ASN A 206 6.56 2.01 18.13
C ASN A 206 7.05 0.77 18.88
N ARG A 207 6.84 -0.41 18.29
CA ARG A 207 7.15 -1.72 18.86
C ARG A 207 8.04 -2.59 17.96
N LEU A 208 8.95 -1.97 17.20
CA LEU A 208 9.94 -2.73 16.42
C LEU A 208 10.90 -3.55 17.31
N ASP A 209 10.96 -3.28 18.61
CA ASP A 209 11.74 -4.05 19.60
C ASP A 209 11.38 -5.54 19.68
N VAL A 210 10.19 -5.93 19.21
CA VAL A 210 9.75 -7.34 19.22
C VAL A 210 10.14 -8.12 17.97
N VAL A 211 10.78 -7.46 16.99
CA VAL A 211 11.14 -8.05 15.70
C VAL A 211 12.56 -8.61 15.77
N ASP A 212 12.74 -9.85 15.30
CA ASP A 212 14.07 -10.37 14.97
C ASP A 212 14.51 -9.77 13.64
N GLU A 213 15.04 -8.54 13.70
CA GLU A 213 15.29 -7.75 12.50
C GLU A 213 16.34 -8.38 11.57
N GLU A 214 17.32 -9.09 12.12
CA GLU A 214 18.40 -9.70 11.34
C GLU A 214 17.86 -10.88 10.53
N LYS A 215 17.10 -11.76 11.20
CA LYS A 215 16.51 -12.92 10.55
C LYS A 215 15.46 -12.51 9.52
N LEU A 216 14.60 -11.55 9.87
CA LEU A 216 13.62 -11.00 8.95
C LEU A 216 14.29 -10.31 7.75
N GLY A 217 15.35 -9.55 7.99
CA GLY A 217 16.17 -8.91 6.95
C GLY A 217 16.73 -9.94 5.96
N SER A 218 17.29 -11.05 6.47
CA SER A 218 17.81 -12.14 5.63
C SER A 218 16.71 -12.73 4.77
N TRP A 219 15.58 -13.11 5.40
CA TRP A 219 14.42 -13.68 4.71
C TRP A 219 13.94 -12.77 3.58
N LEU A 220 13.87 -11.46 3.81
CA LEU A 220 13.45 -10.46 2.81
C LEU A 220 14.46 -10.30 1.68
N SER A 221 15.76 -10.22 1.99
CA SER A 221 16.80 -10.08 0.96
C SER A 221 16.85 -11.27 0.02
N GLU A 222 16.60 -12.49 0.52
CA GLU A 222 16.52 -13.72 -0.26
C GLU A 222 15.27 -13.81 -1.15
N ARG A 223 14.41 -12.79 -1.17
CA ARG A 223 13.30 -12.70 -2.12
C ARG A 223 13.72 -12.15 -3.48
N GLN A 224 14.90 -11.52 -3.59
CA GLN A 224 15.35 -10.99 -4.86
C GLN A 224 15.75 -12.14 -5.78
N THR A 225 15.10 -12.26 -6.92
CA THR A 225 15.35 -13.33 -7.89
C THR A 225 16.41 -12.89 -8.91
N PRO A 226 16.94 -13.82 -9.72
CA PRO A 226 17.90 -13.48 -10.77
C PRO A 226 17.40 -12.48 -11.83
N SER A 227 16.08 -12.24 -11.93
CA SER A 227 15.54 -11.20 -12.82
C SER A 227 15.66 -9.79 -12.25
N GLY A 228 16.07 -9.64 -10.98
CA GLY A 228 16.16 -8.39 -10.25
C GLY A 228 14.90 -8.04 -9.44
N GLY A 229 13.75 -8.64 -9.79
CA GLY A 229 12.49 -8.48 -9.06
C GLY A 229 12.43 -9.30 -7.77
N PHE A 230 11.40 -9.05 -6.96
CA PHE A 230 11.16 -9.79 -5.71
C PHE A 230 9.99 -10.75 -5.85
N ASN A 231 10.05 -11.89 -5.16
CA ASN A 231 8.90 -12.78 -4.97
C ASN A 231 8.24 -12.60 -3.59
N GLY A 232 6.99 -13.04 -3.49
CA GLY A 232 6.23 -12.98 -2.23
C GLY A 232 6.54 -14.10 -1.26
N ARG A 233 7.06 -15.21 -1.78
CA ARG A 233 7.34 -16.45 -1.06
C ARG A 233 8.53 -17.16 -1.71
N PRO A 234 9.30 -17.95 -0.93
CA PRO A 234 10.32 -18.83 -1.48
C PRO A 234 9.79 -19.69 -2.65
N GLU A 235 10.62 -19.93 -3.64
CA GLU A 235 10.31 -20.76 -4.82
C GLU A 235 9.12 -20.26 -5.67
N LYS A 236 8.72 -18.99 -5.54
CA LYS A 236 7.73 -18.34 -6.42
C LYS A 236 8.42 -17.36 -7.39
N LYS A 237 7.67 -16.99 -8.43
CA LYS A 237 8.09 -15.97 -9.39
C LYS A 237 8.11 -14.59 -8.75
N GLU A 238 8.96 -13.74 -9.27
CA GLU A 238 8.96 -12.30 -9.03
C GLU A 238 7.64 -11.65 -9.45
N ASP A 239 7.32 -10.50 -8.89
CA ASP A 239 6.16 -9.67 -9.22
C ASP A 239 6.46 -8.21 -8.80
N VAL A 240 6.12 -7.24 -9.67
CA VAL A 240 6.38 -5.82 -9.45
C VAL A 240 5.84 -5.31 -8.12
N CYS A 241 4.70 -5.80 -7.62
CA CYS A 241 4.15 -5.29 -6.36
C CYS A 241 5.05 -5.59 -5.15
N TYR A 242 5.87 -6.66 -5.20
CA TYR A 242 6.87 -6.94 -4.15
C TYR A 242 8.04 -5.95 -4.13
N SER A 243 8.21 -5.15 -5.20
CA SER A 243 9.09 -3.97 -5.17
C SER A 243 8.66 -2.94 -4.13
N TRP A 244 7.41 -2.99 -3.69
CA TRP A 244 6.95 -2.30 -2.50
C TRP A 244 7.01 -3.21 -1.27
N TRP A 245 6.33 -4.36 -1.27
CA TRP A 245 6.16 -5.17 -0.05
C TRP A 245 7.49 -5.59 0.61
N VAL A 246 8.46 -6.02 -0.20
CA VAL A 246 9.78 -6.44 0.30
C VAL A 246 10.66 -5.22 0.60
N LEU A 247 10.75 -4.28 -0.35
CA LEU A 247 11.66 -3.14 -0.23
C LEU A 247 11.24 -2.18 0.90
N ALA A 248 9.94 -1.92 1.07
CA ALA A 248 9.44 -1.10 2.16
C ALA A 248 9.73 -1.75 3.51
N SER A 249 9.61 -3.07 3.61
CA SER A 249 9.99 -3.81 4.82
C SER A 249 11.49 -3.67 5.11
N LEU A 250 12.35 -3.84 4.09
CA LEU A 250 13.78 -3.57 4.22
C LEU A 250 14.08 -2.11 4.58
N ALA A 251 13.31 -1.14 4.08
CA ALA A 251 13.45 0.28 4.41
C ALA A 251 13.11 0.56 5.88
N ILE A 252 12.02 -0.02 6.41
CA ILE A 252 11.68 0.07 7.83
C ILE A 252 12.82 -0.49 8.70
N LEU A 253 13.41 -1.62 8.28
CA LEU A 253 14.55 -2.26 8.93
C LEU A 253 15.92 -1.60 8.63
N LYS A 254 15.96 -0.53 7.82
CA LYS A 254 17.20 0.15 7.38
C LYS A 254 18.21 -0.77 6.67
N ARG A 255 17.71 -1.78 5.95
CA ARG A 255 18.47 -2.83 5.24
C ARG A 255 18.29 -2.81 3.71
N THR A 256 17.86 -1.69 3.11
CA THR A 256 17.75 -1.57 1.64
C THR A 256 19.07 -1.77 0.89
N HIS A 257 20.21 -1.64 1.57
CA HIS A 257 21.53 -1.91 1.01
C HIS A 257 21.85 -3.41 0.84
N TRP A 258 20.95 -4.32 1.24
CA TRP A 258 21.14 -5.78 1.14
C TRP A 258 20.69 -6.37 -0.19
N ILE A 259 20.13 -5.54 -1.08
CA ILE A 259 19.59 -5.97 -2.37
C ILE A 259 20.32 -5.26 -3.51
N ASP A 260 20.26 -5.83 -4.70
CA ASP A 260 20.73 -5.19 -5.92
C ASP A 260 19.72 -4.13 -6.37
N ARG A 261 20.04 -2.88 -6.06
CA ARG A 261 19.20 -1.71 -6.35
C ARG A 261 18.95 -1.54 -7.85
N ASP A 262 19.98 -1.68 -8.67
CA ASP A 262 19.91 -1.32 -10.09
C ASP A 262 19.22 -2.44 -10.90
N ALA A 263 19.38 -3.70 -10.49
CA ALA A 263 18.61 -4.81 -11.03
C ALA A 263 17.10 -4.63 -10.76
N LEU A 264 16.73 -4.18 -9.55
CA LEU A 264 15.33 -3.93 -9.21
C LEU A 264 14.73 -2.75 -9.99
N ILE A 265 15.47 -1.64 -10.14
CA ILE A 265 15.04 -0.52 -11.00
C ILE A 265 14.79 -1.00 -12.43
N THR A 266 15.71 -1.81 -12.97
CA THR A 266 15.58 -2.35 -14.32
C THR A 266 14.36 -3.26 -14.45
N PHE A 267 14.12 -4.12 -13.46
CA PHE A 267 12.94 -4.99 -13.43
C PHE A 267 11.64 -4.17 -13.45
N ILE A 268 11.49 -3.19 -12.55
CA ILE A 268 10.27 -2.35 -12.49
C ILE A 268 10.05 -1.63 -13.83
N LEU A 269 11.09 -0.98 -14.36
CA LEU A 269 10.98 -0.20 -15.59
C LEU A 269 10.74 -1.09 -16.83
N SER A 270 11.11 -2.37 -16.80
CA SER A 270 10.81 -3.32 -17.86
C SER A 270 9.34 -3.77 -17.90
N SER A 271 8.58 -3.56 -16.82
CA SER A 271 7.14 -3.85 -16.74
C SER A 271 6.26 -2.63 -17.03
N GLN A 272 6.83 -1.51 -17.47
CA GLN A 272 6.05 -0.31 -17.79
C GLN A 272 5.53 -0.35 -19.23
N ASP A 273 4.31 0.13 -19.47
CA ASP A 273 3.88 0.55 -20.80
C ASP A 273 4.32 2.01 -21.01
N SER A 274 5.33 2.22 -21.85
CA SER A 274 5.88 3.55 -22.11
C SER A 274 5.04 4.40 -23.07
N GLU A 275 4.10 3.79 -23.78
CA GLU A 275 3.24 4.46 -24.76
C GLU A 275 1.91 4.87 -24.13
N ASN A 276 1.21 3.92 -23.50
CA ASN A 276 -0.12 4.13 -22.91
C ASN A 276 -0.08 4.39 -21.40
N GLY A 277 1.04 4.06 -20.75
CA GLY A 277 1.21 4.21 -19.32
C GLY A 277 0.66 3.03 -18.54
N GLY A 278 1.24 2.87 -17.35
CA GLY A 278 0.90 1.85 -16.37
C GLY A 278 2.08 0.91 -16.14
N LEU A 279 2.04 0.15 -15.06
CA LEU A 279 2.95 -0.98 -14.82
C LEU A 279 2.13 -2.25 -14.63
N SER A 280 2.68 -3.37 -15.07
CA SER A 280 2.12 -4.72 -14.92
C SER A 280 2.86 -5.54 -13.85
N ASP A 281 2.35 -6.72 -13.54
CA ASP A 281 3.01 -7.71 -12.66
C ASP A 281 4.43 -8.04 -13.17
N ARG A 282 4.56 -8.38 -14.46
CA ARG A 282 5.83 -8.70 -15.14
C ARG A 282 5.89 -8.09 -16.54
N PRO A 283 7.09 -8.03 -17.14
CA PRO A 283 7.24 -7.58 -18.53
C PRO A 283 6.37 -8.41 -19.49
N GLY A 284 5.54 -7.73 -20.26
CA GLY A 284 4.62 -8.35 -21.23
C GLY A 284 3.23 -8.69 -20.70
N ASP A 285 2.98 -8.57 -19.39
CA ASP A 285 1.64 -8.69 -18.80
C ASP A 285 0.80 -7.40 -19.02
N MET A 286 -0.50 -7.48 -18.76
CA MET A 286 -1.39 -6.30 -18.81
C MET A 286 -1.12 -5.36 -17.63
N VAL A 287 -1.13 -4.06 -17.90
CA VAL A 287 -0.95 -3.04 -16.86
C VAL A 287 -2.19 -2.87 -16.00
N ASP A 288 -1.99 -2.56 -14.73
CA ASP A 288 -3.06 -2.18 -13.81
C ASP A 288 -2.60 -1.09 -12.82
N VAL A 289 -3.56 -0.42 -12.19
CA VAL A 289 -3.27 0.69 -11.27
C VAL A 289 -2.61 0.23 -9.96
N TRP A 290 -2.80 -1.04 -9.59
CA TRP A 290 -2.18 -1.64 -8.39
C TRP A 290 -0.67 -1.76 -8.57
N HIS A 291 -0.22 -2.43 -9.62
CA HIS A 291 1.20 -2.56 -9.97
C HIS A 291 1.80 -1.21 -10.35
N THR A 292 1.02 -0.31 -10.97
CA THR A 292 1.44 1.08 -11.20
C THR A 292 1.81 1.78 -9.89
N CYS A 293 0.93 1.74 -8.89
CA CYS A 293 1.19 2.33 -7.59
C CYS A 293 2.43 1.73 -6.92
N PHE A 294 2.48 0.40 -6.78
CA PHE A 294 3.55 -0.25 -6.02
C PHE A 294 4.90 -0.29 -6.74
N GLY A 295 4.92 -0.32 -8.07
CA GLY A 295 6.13 -0.14 -8.85
C GLY A 295 6.71 1.27 -8.68
N LEU A 296 5.88 2.32 -8.78
CA LEU A 296 6.30 3.70 -8.56
C LEU A 296 6.73 3.97 -7.11
N ALA A 297 6.04 3.37 -6.13
CA ALA A 297 6.45 3.43 -4.73
C ALA A 297 7.80 2.74 -4.50
N GLY A 298 8.06 1.61 -5.16
CA GLY A 298 9.37 0.96 -5.20
C GLY A 298 10.46 1.88 -5.77
N LEU A 299 10.22 2.50 -6.94
CA LEU A 299 11.15 3.46 -7.54
C LEU A 299 11.44 4.66 -6.63
N SER A 300 10.42 5.17 -5.94
CA SER A 300 10.57 6.24 -4.95
C SER A 300 11.47 5.82 -3.77
N LEU A 301 11.28 4.63 -3.21
CA LEU A 301 12.14 4.08 -2.15
C LEU A 301 13.59 3.87 -2.61
N LEU A 302 13.78 3.50 -3.88
CA LEU A 302 15.10 3.38 -4.49
C LEU A 302 15.72 4.74 -4.82
N GLN A 303 15.02 5.86 -4.57
CA GLN A 303 15.47 7.21 -4.91
C GLN A 303 15.73 7.36 -6.42
N TYR A 304 14.86 6.78 -7.25
CA TYR A 304 14.94 7.01 -8.69
C TYR A 304 14.75 8.52 -8.99
N PRO A 305 15.55 9.12 -9.89
CA PRO A 305 15.54 10.56 -10.11
C PRO A 305 14.15 11.12 -10.45
N GLY A 306 13.81 12.27 -9.85
CA GLY A 306 12.55 12.98 -10.09
C GLY A 306 11.34 12.47 -9.29
N MET A 307 11.50 11.40 -8.50
CA MET A 307 10.42 10.88 -7.66
C MET A 307 10.26 11.68 -6.35
N VAL A 308 9.02 11.92 -5.95
CA VAL A 308 8.70 12.43 -4.60
C VAL A 308 8.94 11.30 -3.58
N PRO A 309 9.58 11.56 -2.43
CA PRO A 309 9.83 10.54 -1.41
C PRO A 309 8.53 9.96 -0.82
N VAL A 310 8.42 8.63 -0.86
CA VAL A 310 7.35 7.86 -0.22
C VAL A 310 7.75 7.47 1.21
N ASN A 311 6.78 7.41 2.13
CA ASN A 311 6.98 6.86 3.46
C ASN A 311 6.78 5.32 3.44
N PRO A 312 7.77 4.51 3.86
CA PRO A 312 7.70 3.04 3.78
C PRO A 312 6.64 2.40 4.69
N VAL A 313 6.15 3.12 5.70
CA VAL A 313 5.15 2.64 6.66
C VAL A 313 3.73 2.87 6.15
N TYR A 314 3.48 3.94 5.37
CA TYR A 314 2.11 4.34 4.98
C TYR A 314 1.82 4.21 3.49
N CYS A 315 2.83 4.01 2.62
CA CYS A 315 2.69 4.10 1.16
C CYS A 315 2.04 5.41 0.69
N MET A 316 2.46 6.52 1.28
CA MET A 316 2.00 7.86 0.92
C MET A 316 3.20 8.82 0.85
N PRO A 317 3.08 9.99 0.20
CA PRO A 317 4.14 10.99 0.19
C PRO A 317 4.57 11.37 1.61
N GLY A 318 5.89 11.37 1.86
CA GLY A 318 6.43 11.57 3.21
C GLY A 318 5.99 12.89 3.87
N ALA A 319 5.86 13.96 3.08
CA ALA A 319 5.40 15.26 3.57
C ALA A 319 3.94 15.22 4.09
N ILE A 320 3.08 14.44 3.45
CA ILE A 320 1.66 14.30 3.84
C ILE A 320 1.55 13.48 5.13
N VAL A 321 2.31 12.39 5.23
CA VAL A 321 2.40 11.60 6.46
C VAL A 321 2.89 12.47 7.62
N ALA A 322 3.98 13.22 7.43
CA ALA A 322 4.53 14.09 8.47
C ALA A 322 3.53 15.17 8.94
N LYS A 323 2.67 15.67 8.04
CA LYS A 323 1.57 16.58 8.39
C LYS A 323 0.52 15.92 9.29
N CYS A 324 0.19 14.66 9.04
CA CYS A 324 -0.86 13.93 9.76
C CYS A 324 -0.37 13.39 11.12
N VAL A 325 0.82 12.76 11.16
CA VAL A 325 1.28 12.00 12.34
C VAL A 325 2.45 12.65 13.09
N GLY A 326 2.96 13.78 12.57
CA GLY A 326 4.15 14.47 13.09
C GLY A 326 5.46 13.89 12.56
N SER A 327 6.53 14.69 12.58
CA SER A 327 7.85 14.34 11.98
C SER A 327 8.71 13.36 12.80
N ASN A 328 8.26 12.91 13.96
CA ASN A 328 9.07 12.18 14.96
C ASN A 328 8.61 10.72 15.18
N ARG A 329 8.06 10.06 14.17
CA ARG A 329 7.83 8.60 14.18
C ARG A 329 8.52 7.95 12.99
#